data_AF-A0A0F9K353-F1
#
_entry.id   AF-A0A0F9K353-F1
#
_cell.length_a   1.000
_cell.length_b   1.000
_cell.length_c   1.000
_cell.angle_alpha   90.00
_cell.angle_beta   90.00
_cell.angle_gamma   90.00
#
_symmetry.space_group_name_H-M   'P 1'
#
loop_
_entity.id
_entity.type
_entity.pdbx_description
1 polymer ?
#
loop_
_entity_poly.entity_id
_entity_poly.type
_entity_poly.pdbx_seq_one_letter_code
_entity_poly.pdbx_strand_id
1 'polypeptide(L)'
;AILSTVPRTYIELIVVRFLGGLAVGVASVLSPIYIAEIAPARIRGRLVSINQFTIVFGMLLTNFTNWLVVDTGPNNWRWMFLFEAPFAILFFIALFFIPESPRWLVKADKGDREKAGNDARREETAARLPALSRLGVVMLQG
;
A
#
# COMPACT_ATOMS: atom_id res chain seq x y z
N ALA A 1 -6.37 5.04 15.05
CA ALA A 1 -6.16 5.03 16.51
C ALA A 1 -5.51 6.30 17.10
N ILE A 2 -4.21 6.57 16.90
CA ILE A 2 -3.46 7.59 17.69
C ILE A 2 -3.81 9.04 17.34
N LEU A 3 -3.97 9.38 16.05
CA LEU A 3 -4.34 10.74 15.65
C LEU A 3 -5.76 11.15 16.10
N SER A 4 -6.64 10.18 16.41
CA SER A 4 -8.02 10.42 16.81
C SER A 4 -8.20 10.68 18.31
N THR A 5 -7.15 10.58 19.13
CA THR A 5 -7.20 10.86 20.58
C THR A 5 -6.73 12.28 20.96
N VAL A 6 -6.14 12.99 20.00
CA VAL A 6 -5.62 14.36 20.06
C VAL A 6 -6.59 15.46 19.61
N PRO A 7 -7.64 15.23 18.76
CA PRO A 7 -8.47 16.31 18.24
C PRO A 7 -9.14 17.10 19.35
N ARG A 8 -8.90 18.41 19.35
CA ARG A 8 -9.55 19.35 20.28
C ARG A 8 -10.82 19.95 19.65
N THR A 9 -10.95 19.79 18.33
CA THR A 9 -12.00 20.43 17.52
C THR A 9 -12.70 19.40 16.62
N TYR A 10 -13.98 19.62 16.35
CA TYR A 10 -14.82 18.71 15.55
C TYR A 10 -14.28 18.46 14.13
N ILE A 11 -13.69 19.49 13.51
CA ILE A 11 -13.12 19.42 12.15
C ILE A 11 -11.89 18.50 12.11
N GLU A 12 -11.01 18.58 13.11
CA GLU A 12 -9.84 17.70 13.20
C GLU A 12 -10.26 16.23 13.27
N LEU A 13 -11.30 15.91 14.07
CA LEU A 13 -11.82 14.56 14.16
C LEU A 13 -12.33 14.04 12.79
N ILE A 14 -13.03 14.90 12.03
CA ILE A 14 -13.53 14.55 10.69
C ILE A 14 -12.39 14.28 9.73
N VAL A 15 -11.37 15.15 9.69
CA VAL A 15 -10.21 14.99 8.80
C VAL A 15 -9.46 13.69 9.11
N VAL A 16 -9.21 13.42 10.39
CA VAL A 16 -8.53 12.19 10.83
C VAL A 16 -9.34 10.94 10.47
N ARG A 17 -10.67 10.97 10.62
CA ARG A 17 -11.55 9.87 10.26
C ARG A 17 -11.61 9.64 8.76
N PHE A 18 -11.62 10.71 7.98
CA PHE A 18 -11.61 10.63 6.52
C PHE A 18 -10.31 9.99 6.02
N LEU A 19 -9.16 10.46 6.51
CA LEU A 19 -7.85 9.90 6.18
C LEU A 19 -7.71 8.45 6.66
N GLY A 20 -8.19 8.15 7.88
CA GLY A 20 -8.21 6.79 8.41
C GLY A 20 -9.07 5.85 7.57
N GLY A 21 -10.25 6.31 7.14
CA GLY A 21 -11.14 5.56 6.26
C GLY A 21 -10.51 5.25 4.90
N LEU A 22 -9.84 6.24 4.29
CA LEU A 22 -9.09 6.03 3.05
C LEU A 22 -7.97 5.01 3.22
N ALA A 23 -7.18 5.13 4.28
CA ALA A 23 -6.08 4.20 4.56
C ALA A 23 -6.59 2.76 4.74
N VAL A 24 -7.63 2.57 5.54
CA VAL A 24 -8.26 1.26 5.76
C VAL A 24 -8.87 0.71 4.47
N GLY A 25 -9.52 1.56 3.67
CA GLY A 25 -10.09 1.18 2.37
C GLY A 25 -9.03 0.62 1.42
N VAL A 26 -7.91 1.33 1.26
CA VAL A 26 -6.79 0.88 0.43
C VAL A 26 -6.18 -0.42 0.99
N ALA A 27 -5.94 -0.50 2.29
CA ALA A 27 -5.39 -1.70 2.93
C ALA A 27 -6.30 -2.93 2.78
N SER A 28 -7.62 -2.74 2.82
CA SER A 28 -8.62 -3.82 2.69
C SER A 28 -8.63 -4.46 1.30
N VAL A 29 -8.30 -3.70 0.26
CA VAL A 29 -8.21 -4.18 -1.12
C VAL A 29 -6.84 -4.80 -1.38
N LEU A 30 -5.76 -4.18 -0.88
CA LEU A 30 -4.39 -4.66 -1.08
C LEU A 30 -4.14 -6.02 -0.39
N SER A 31 -4.67 -6.23 0.82
CA SER A 31 -4.44 -7.46 1.60
C SER A 31 -4.82 -8.75 0.85
N PRO A 32 -6.07 -8.94 0.37
CA PRO A 32 -6.44 -10.16 -0.35
C PRO A 32 -5.76 -10.29 -1.71
N ILE A 33 -5.41 -9.17 -2.37
CA ILE A 33 -4.65 -9.19 -3.62
C ILE A 33 -3.25 -9.74 -3.37
N TYR A 34 -2.53 -9.18 -2.39
CA TYR A 34 -1.20 -9.64 -2.02
C TYR A 34 -1.20 -11.13 -1.68
N ILE A 35 -2.14 -11.57 -0.84
CA ILE A 35 -2.33 -12.98 -0.49
C ILE A 35 -2.54 -13.83 -1.74
N ALA A 36 -3.37 -13.38 -2.68
CA ALA A 36 -3.64 -14.11 -3.92
C ALA A 36 -2.42 -14.20 -4.86
N GLU A 37 -1.47 -13.26 -4.77
CA GLU A 37 -0.25 -13.25 -5.57
C GLU A 37 0.85 -14.15 -5.02
N ILE A 38 0.95 -14.28 -3.70
CA ILE A 38 1.94 -15.15 -3.05
C ILE A 38 1.43 -16.59 -2.86
N ALA A 39 0.12 -16.80 -2.86
CA ALA A 39 -0.47 -18.09 -2.52
C ALA A 39 -0.30 -19.15 -3.63
N PRO A 40 0.08 -20.39 -3.26
CA PRO A 40 -0.01 -21.53 -4.18
C PRO A 40 -1.46 -21.76 -4.62
N ALA A 41 -1.65 -22.08 -5.91
CA ALA A 41 -2.98 -22.23 -6.52
C ALA A 41 -3.93 -23.16 -5.74
N ARG A 42 -3.39 -24.20 -5.10
CA ARG A 42 -4.16 -25.18 -4.32
C ARG A 42 -4.78 -24.63 -3.02
N ILE A 43 -4.16 -23.63 -2.39
CA ILE A 43 -4.57 -23.11 -1.07
C ILE A 43 -4.99 -21.64 -1.10
N ARG A 44 -4.99 -21.01 -2.28
CA ARG A 44 -5.35 -19.59 -2.46
C ARG A 44 -6.70 -19.24 -1.83
N GLY A 45 -7.72 -20.05 -2.08
CA GLY A 45 -9.05 -19.85 -1.50
C GLY A 45 -9.03 -19.88 0.02
N ARG A 46 -8.29 -20.81 0.63
CA ARG A 46 -8.16 -20.93 2.08
C ARG A 46 -7.49 -19.70 2.71
N LEU A 47 -6.41 -19.21 2.09
CA LEU A 47 -5.69 -18.04 2.58
C LEU A 47 -6.52 -16.76 2.48
N VAL A 48 -7.30 -16.59 1.41
CA VAL A 48 -8.24 -15.47 1.28
C VAL A 48 -9.36 -15.56 2.33
N SER A 49 -9.89 -16.76 2.59
CA SER A 49 -10.90 -16.95 3.65
C SER A 49 -10.34 -16.66 5.05
N ILE A 50 -9.08 -17.01 5.33
CA ILE A 50 -8.41 -16.66 6.59
C ILE A 50 -8.33 -15.15 6.75
N ASN A 51 -7.99 -14.41 5.71
CA ASN A 51 -7.99 -12.94 5.76
C ASN A 51 -9.36 -12.37 6.14
N GLN A 52 -10.43 -12.87 5.52
CA GLN A 52 -11.79 -12.44 5.85
C GLN A 52 -12.20 -12.85 7.28
N PHE A 53 -11.82 -14.04 7.72
CA PHE A 53 -12.02 -14.46 9.10
C PHE A 53 -11.31 -13.52 10.08
N THR A 54 -10.08 -13.12 9.80
CA THR A 54 -9.32 -12.18 10.65
C THR A 54 -10.00 -10.82 10.73
N ILE A 55 -10.57 -10.31 9.63
CA ILE A 55 -11.31 -9.03 9.64
C ILE A 55 -12.54 -9.13 10.56
N VAL A 56 -13.35 -10.18 10.41
CA VAL A 56 -14.54 -10.40 11.24
C VAL A 56 -14.16 -10.61 12.70
N PHE A 57 -13.09 -11.35 12.96
CA PHE A 57 -12.56 -11.56 14.30
C PHE A 57 -12.09 -10.24 14.94
N GLY A 58 -11.43 -9.37 14.19
CA GLY A 58 -11.04 -8.03 14.65
C GLY A 58 -12.25 -7.16 15.01
N MET A 59 -13.32 -7.21 14.22
CA MET A 59 -14.58 -6.53 14.53
C MET A 59 -15.21 -7.09 15.82
N LEU A 60 -15.17 -8.41 16.03
CA LEU A 60 -15.66 -9.03 17.25
C LEU A 60 -14.86 -8.56 18.49
N LEU A 61 -13.53 -8.53 18.39
CA LEU A 61 -12.66 -8.08 19.47
C LEU A 61 -12.86 -6.60 19.80
N THR A 62 -13.08 -5.77 18.78
CA THR A 62 -13.40 -4.35 18.94
C THR A 62 -14.75 -4.17 19.66
N ASN A 63 -15.76 -4.96 19.30
CA ASN A 63 -17.04 -4.91 20.00
C ASN A 63 -16.94 -5.41 21.44
N PHE A 64 -16.14 -6.44 21.69
CA PHE A 64 -15.91 -6.96 23.03
C PHE A 64 -15.23 -5.94 23.94
N THR A 65 -14.18 -5.28 23.44
CA THR A 65 -13.49 -4.21 24.18
C THR A 65 -14.38 -2.98 24.39
N ASN A 66 -15.18 -2.59 23.40
CA ASN A 66 -16.14 -1.50 23.54
C ASN A 66 -17.20 -1.82 24.61
N TRP A 67 -17.70 -3.06 24.65
CA TRP A 67 -18.64 -3.50 25.68
C TRP A 67 -18.03 -3.42 27.08
N LEU A 68 -16.76 -3.79 27.24
CA LEU A 68 -16.07 -3.74 28.53
C LEU A 68 -15.87 -2.30 29.05
N VAL A 69 -15.75 -1.33 28.14
CA VAL A 69 -15.37 0.06 28.43
C VAL A 69 -16.57 1.02 28.43
N VAL A 70 -17.77 0.56 28.05
CA VAL A 70 -18.94 1.44 27.83
C VAL A 70 -19.37 2.23 29.07
N ASP A 71 -19.21 1.66 30.27
CA ASP A 71 -19.67 2.25 31.55
C ASP A 71 -18.56 2.81 32.45
N THR A 72 -17.31 2.91 31.97
CA THR A 72 -16.14 3.30 32.78
C THR A 72 -15.95 4.82 33.01
N GLY A 73 -16.95 5.68 32.71
CA GLY A 73 -16.91 7.14 32.91
C GLY A 73 -16.95 8.06 31.67
N PRO A 74 -16.81 9.39 31.84
CA PRO A 74 -17.07 10.39 30.78
C PRO A 74 -16.07 10.41 29.61
N ASN A 75 -14.98 9.63 29.64
CA ASN A 75 -13.94 9.59 28.61
C ASN A 75 -13.73 8.20 27.99
N ASN A 76 -14.73 7.31 28.09
CA ASN A 76 -14.66 5.91 27.63
C ASN A 76 -14.26 5.75 26.17
N TRP A 77 -14.73 6.64 25.30
CA TRP A 77 -14.43 6.61 23.87
C TRP A 77 -12.92 6.74 23.56
N ARG A 78 -12.12 7.36 24.44
CA ARG A 78 -10.65 7.48 24.26
C ARG A 78 -9.96 6.14 24.50
N TRP A 79 -10.43 5.40 25.51
CA TRP A 79 -9.93 4.07 25.86
C TRP A 79 -10.27 3.04 24.78
N MET A 80 -11.44 3.18 24.13
CA MET A 80 -11.80 2.37 22.96
C MET A 80 -10.77 2.47 21.82
N PHE A 81 -10.26 3.69 21.53
CA PHE A 81 -9.19 3.86 20.52
C PHE A 81 -7.80 3.42 21.00
N LEU A 82 -7.56 3.44 22.30
CA LEU A 82 -6.27 3.03 22.86
C LEU A 82 -6.08 1.50 22.77
N PHE A 83 -7.16 0.73 22.87
CA PHE A 83 -7.12 -0.73 22.67
C PHE A 83 -6.78 -1.12 21.22
N GLU A 84 -7.15 -0.31 20.23
CA GLU A 84 -6.81 -0.53 18.82
C GLU A 84 -5.33 -0.21 18.51
N ALA A 85 -4.75 0.77 19.21
CA ALA A 85 -3.39 1.25 18.97
C ALA A 85 -2.29 0.18 18.98
N PRO A 86 -2.20 -0.75 19.96
CA PRO A 86 -1.16 -1.78 19.97
C PRO A 86 -1.25 -2.73 18.77
N PHE A 87 -2.45 -3.09 18.32
CA PHE A 87 -2.63 -3.93 17.12
C PHE A 87 -2.19 -3.21 15.85
N ALA A 88 -2.51 -1.91 15.73
CA ALA A 88 -2.07 -1.08 14.60
C ALA A 88 -0.54 -0.92 14.57
N ILE A 89 0.10 -0.69 15.73
CA ILE A 89 1.56 -0.60 15.83
C ILE A 89 2.20 -1.93 15.47
N LEU A 90 1.69 -3.04 16.00
CA LEU A 90 2.19 -4.38 15.69
C LEU A 90 2.11 -4.67 14.18
N PHE A 91 0.97 -4.35 13.56
CA PHE A 91 0.79 -4.49 12.11
C PHE A 91 1.76 -3.60 11.32
N PHE A 92 1.94 -2.35 11.74
CA PHE A 92 2.87 -1.42 11.11
C PHE A 92 4.32 -1.91 11.18
N ILE A 93 4.74 -2.46 12.32
CA ILE A 93 6.07 -3.08 12.47
C ILE A 93 6.18 -4.32 11.59
N ALA A 94 5.15 -5.16 11.55
CA ALA A 94 5.13 -6.37 10.73
C ALA A 94 5.30 -6.09 9.23
N LEU A 95 4.80 -4.95 8.72
CA LEU A 95 4.96 -4.57 7.32
C LEU A 95 6.42 -4.48 6.87
N PHE A 96 7.36 -4.12 7.75
CA PHE A 96 8.78 -4.06 7.40
C PHE A 96 9.42 -5.44 7.20
N PHE A 97 8.79 -6.51 7.68
CA PHE A 97 9.29 -7.88 7.54
C PHE A 97 8.61 -8.64 6.38
N ILE A 98 7.58 -8.06 5.76
CA ILE A 98 6.86 -8.71 4.67
C ILE A 98 7.61 -8.47 3.35
N PRO A 99 8.07 -9.54 2.66
CA PRO A 99 8.71 -9.39 1.37
C PRO A 99 7.72 -8.90 0.31
N GLU A 100 8.22 -8.23 -0.73
CA GLU A 100 7.38 -7.75 -1.84
C GLU A 100 6.80 -8.92 -2.65
N SER A 101 5.67 -8.68 -3.34
CA SER A 101 5.01 -9.76 -4.09
C SER A 101 5.90 -10.23 -5.27
N PRO A 102 6.00 -11.55 -5.53
CA PRO A 102 6.81 -12.07 -6.62
C PRO A 102 6.41 -11.52 -8.00
N ARG A 103 5.11 -11.20 -8.20
CA ARG A 103 4.62 -10.60 -9.45
C ARG A 103 5.07 -9.15 -9.59
N TRP A 104 5.12 -8.40 -8.49
CA TRP A 104 5.65 -7.05 -8.49
C TRP A 104 7.14 -7.05 -8.86
N LEU A 105 7.92 -7.96 -8.27
CA LEU A 105 9.35 -8.12 -8.58
C LEU A 105 9.60 -8.44 -10.06
N VAL A 106 8.80 -9.31 -10.67
CA VAL A 106 8.90 -9.63 -12.12
C VAL A 106 8.51 -8.43 -13.00
N LYS A 107 7.54 -7.62 -12.58
CA LYS A 107 7.13 -6.43 -13.33
C LYS A 107 8.15 -5.30 -13.20
N ALA A 108 8.75 -5.14 -12.02
CA ALA A 108 9.82 -4.19 -11.76
C ALA A 108 11.07 -4.53 -12.60
N ASP A 109 11.51 -5.80 -12.60
CA ASP A 109 12.64 -6.27 -13.42
C ASP A 109 12.41 -6.02 -14.92
N LYS A 110 11.18 -6.26 -15.41
CA LYS A 110 10.84 -5.94 -16.81
C LYS A 110 10.87 -4.44 -17.12
N GLY A 111 10.34 -3.61 -16.21
CA GLY A 111 10.35 -2.15 -16.37
C GLY A 111 11.77 -1.57 -16.39
N ASP A 112 12.67 -2.13 -15.58
CA ASP A 112 14.07 -1.70 -15.55
C ASP A 112 14.84 -2.13 -16.80
N ARG A 113 14.56 -3.33 -17.33
CA ARG A 113 15.13 -3.77 -18.63
C ARG A 113 14.63 -2.92 -19.80
N GLU A 114 13.35 -2.53 -19.82
CA GLU A 114 12.80 -1.67 -20.87
C GLU A 114 13.39 -0.25 -20.84
N LYS A 115 13.59 0.32 -19.64
CA LYS A 115 14.26 1.62 -19.47
C LYS A 115 15.70 1.56 -19.97
N ALA A 116 16.46 0.55 -19.54
CA ALA A 116 17.85 0.36 -19.99
C ALA A 116 17.96 0.23 -21.52
N GLY A 117 17.03 -0.49 -22.16
CA GLY A 117 16.99 -0.61 -23.62
C GLY A 117 16.64 0.70 -24.34
N ASN A 118 15.73 1.51 -23.78
CA ASN A 118 15.38 2.82 -24.34
C ASN A 118 16.50 3.84 -24.18
N ASP A 119 17.22 3.82 -23.06
CA ASP A 119 18.36 4.69 -22.82
C ASP A 119 19.51 4.34 -23.77
N ALA A 120 19.80 3.05 -23.98
CA ALA A 120 20.79 2.60 -24.97
C ALA A 120 20.41 3.02 -26.41
N ARG A 121 19.13 2.91 -26.79
CA ARG A 121 18.65 3.40 -28.10
C ARG A 121 18.75 4.92 -28.24
N ARG A 122 18.52 5.67 -27.17
CA ARG A 122 18.68 7.13 -27.16
C ARG A 122 20.14 7.52 -27.33
N GLU A 123 21.05 6.82 -26.67
CA GLU A 123 22.49 7.01 -26.84
C GLU A 123 22.95 6.69 -28.27
N GLU A 124 22.49 5.58 -28.85
CA GLU A 124 22.79 5.23 -30.23
C GLU A 124 22.23 6.26 -31.23
N THR A 125 21.02 6.77 -30.98
CA THR A 125 20.39 7.81 -31.81
C THR A 125 21.12 9.14 -31.67
N ALA A 126 21.55 9.51 -30.45
CA ALA A 126 22.35 10.71 -30.18
C ALA A 126 23.73 10.66 -30.84
N ALA A 127 24.36 9.48 -30.88
CA ALA A 127 25.63 9.26 -31.57
C ALA A 127 25.49 9.33 -33.11
N ARG A 128 24.33 8.95 -33.67
CA ARG A 128 24.05 8.98 -35.12
C ARG A 128 23.59 10.34 -35.63
N LEU A 129 22.97 11.17 -34.77
CA LEU A 129 22.50 12.52 -35.10
C LEU A 129 23.56 13.45 -35.75
N PRO A 130 24.82 13.52 -35.28
CA PRO A 130 25.85 14.33 -35.93
C PRO A 130 26.36 13.75 -37.27
N ALA A 131 26.18 12.45 -37.53
CA ALA A 131 26.51 11.83 -38.82
C ALA A 131 25.41 12.07 -39.87
N LEU A 132 24.14 12.03 -39.45
CA LEU A 132 22.99 12.31 -40.32
C LEU A 132 22.86 13.80 -40.67
N SER A 133 23.20 14.71 -39.74
CA SER A 133 23.22 16.15 -40.03
C SER A 133 24.30 16.52 -41.07
N ARG A 134 25.46 15.85 -41.05
CA ARG A 134 26.50 16.00 -42.07
C ARG A 134 26.07 15.45 -43.44
N LEU A 135 25.37 14.31 -43.47
CA LEU A 135 24.82 13.75 -44.71
C LEU A 135 23.71 14.61 -45.33
N GLY A 136 22.84 15.22 -44.51
CA GLY A 136 21.82 16.15 -44.99
C GLY A 136 22.38 17.43 -45.61
N VAL A 137 23.49 17.96 -45.06
CA VAL A 137 24.18 19.13 -45.63
C VAL A 137 24.89 18.79 -46.94
N VAL A 138 25.49 17.59 -47.04
CA VAL A 138 26.15 17.13 -48.28
C VAL A 138 25.15 16.86 -49.41
N MET A 139 23.95 16.36 -49.10
CA MET A 139 22.94 16.05 -50.11
C MET A 139 22.19 17.30 -50.64
N LEU A 140 22.24 18.43 -49.93
CA LEU A 140 21.67 19.73 -50.36
C LEU A 140 22.66 20.61 -51.14
N GLN A 141 23.92 20.18 -51.30
CA GLN A 141 24.97 20.90 -52.03
C GLN A 141 25.37 20.25 -53.37
N GLY A 142 24.64 19.23 -53.83
CA GLY A 142 24.79 18.65 -55.18
C GLY A 142 23.59 18.95 -56.05
#